data_AF-G2J733-F1
#
_entry.id   AF-G2J733-F1
#
_cell.length_a   1.000
_cell.length_b   1.000
_cell.length_c   1.000
_cell.angle_alpha   90.00
_cell.angle_beta   90.00
_cell.angle_gamma   90.00
#
_symmetry.space_group_name_H-M   'P 1'
#
loop_
_entity.id
_entity.type
_entity.pdbx_description
1 polymer ?
#
loop_
_entity_poly.entity_id
_entity_poly.type
_entity_poly.pdbx_seq_one_letter_code
_entity_poly.pdbx_strand_id
1 'polypeptide(L)'
;MFKSFILIAFVASALLAAPVPEKTPEESRAELLSFGISPQAADGLIRIGTEAKQSAVKPDGATQSPLEVIGATFKLLADMDAFMKTQSPEDQAAAKKMFETKKAEDDAKWREFMQNGGK
;
A
#
# COMPACT_ATOMS: atom_id res chain seq x y z
N MET A 1 -7.98 -3.13 -16.41
CA MET A 1 -8.80 -3.68 -15.31
C MET A 1 -8.03 -3.61 -13.98
N PHE A 2 -7.48 -2.43 -13.67
CA PHE A 2 -6.66 -2.16 -12.47
C PHE A 2 -7.51 -1.64 -11.28
N LYS A 3 -8.80 -1.37 -11.54
CA LYS A 3 -9.71 -0.56 -10.73
C LYS A 3 -10.14 -1.17 -9.39
N SER A 4 -9.85 -2.44 -9.11
CA SER A 4 -10.43 -3.14 -7.96
C SER A 4 -9.44 -3.93 -7.09
N PHE A 5 -8.16 -4.01 -7.48
CA PHE A 5 -7.19 -4.86 -6.77
C PHE A 5 -6.44 -4.14 -5.64
N ILE A 6 -6.33 -2.81 -5.72
CA ILE A 6 -5.55 -2.01 -4.76
C ILE A 6 -6.25 -1.91 -3.38
N LEU A 7 -7.58 -2.07 -3.36
CA LEU A 7 -8.42 -1.61 -2.25
C LEU A 7 -8.50 -2.52 -1.02
N ILE A 8 -8.23 -3.81 -1.17
CA ILE A 8 -8.57 -4.78 -0.12
C ILE A 8 -7.33 -5.22 0.68
N ALA A 9 -6.15 -5.29 0.05
CA ALA A 9 -4.92 -5.76 0.70
C ALA A 9 -4.37 -4.78 1.74
N PHE A 10 -4.40 -3.46 1.46
CA PHE A 10 -3.81 -2.47 2.35
C PHE A 10 -4.67 -2.17 3.59
N VAL A 11 -5.99 -2.19 3.45
CA VAL A 11 -6.93 -1.83 4.55
C VAL A 11 -7.01 -2.92 5.62
N ALA A 12 -6.89 -4.20 5.23
CA ALA A 12 -6.93 -5.31 6.20
C ALA A 12 -5.69 -5.35 7.11
N SER A 13 -4.51 -4.97 6.59
CA SER A 13 -3.27 -4.92 7.36
C SER A 13 -3.25 -3.83 8.44
N ALA A 14 -4.02 -2.74 8.26
CA ALA A 14 -4.07 -1.63 9.21
C ALA A 14 -5.05 -1.85 10.38
N LEU A 15 -6.02 -2.77 10.24
CA LEU A 15 -7.11 -2.91 11.21
C LEU A 15 -6.98 -4.13 12.14
N LEU A 16 -6.15 -5.13 11.82
CA LEU A 16 -6.22 -6.45 12.49
C LEU A 16 -4.89 -7.06 12.96
N ALA A 17 -3.73 -6.40 12.82
CA ALA A 17 -2.48 -6.95 13.30
C ALA A 17 -1.68 -5.93 14.11
N ALA A 18 -0.98 -6.44 15.14
CA ALA A 18 0.05 -5.75 15.93
C ALA A 18 0.89 -4.78 15.07
N PRO A 19 1.46 -3.69 15.64
CA PRO A 19 2.19 -2.67 14.87
C PRO A 19 3.18 -3.34 13.92
N VAL A 20 2.81 -3.43 12.64
CA VAL A 20 3.69 -3.94 11.60
C VAL A 20 4.82 -2.92 11.53
N PRO A 21 6.09 -3.31 11.74
CA PRO A 21 7.20 -2.38 11.63
C PRO A 21 7.10 -1.67 10.28
N GLU A 22 6.97 -0.34 10.30
CA GLU A 22 6.94 0.41 9.05
C GLU A 22 8.25 0.14 8.31
N LYS A 23 8.15 -0.33 7.06
CA LYS A 23 9.32 -0.42 6.18
C LYS A 23 9.91 0.97 5.99
N THR A 24 11.23 1.05 6.09
CA THR A 24 11.99 2.25 5.73
C THR A 24 11.77 2.59 4.25
N PRO A 25 11.98 3.85 3.82
CA PRO A 25 11.97 4.21 2.41
C PRO A 25 12.91 3.35 1.57
N GLU A 26 14.08 3.01 2.11
CA GLU A 26 15.10 2.18 1.46
C GLU A 26 14.62 0.74 1.24
N GLU A 27 14.00 0.13 2.26
CA GLU A 27 13.40 -1.21 2.14
C GLU A 27 12.22 -1.22 1.17
N SER A 28 11.40 -0.18 1.20
CA SER A 28 10.28 -0.01 0.27
C SER A 28 10.79 0.10 -1.16
N ARG A 29 11.88 0.86 -1.37
CA ARG A 29 12.54 0.99 -2.66
C ARG A 29 13.11 -0.33 -3.16
N ALA A 30 13.84 -1.04 -2.31
CA ALA A 30 14.42 -2.33 -2.64
C ALA A 30 13.35 -3.35 -3.04
N GLU A 31 12.22 -3.38 -2.31
CA GLU A 31 11.07 -4.21 -2.64
C GLU A 31 10.50 -3.84 -4.03
N LEU A 32 10.23 -2.57 -4.29
CA LEU A 32 9.69 -2.11 -5.59
C LEU A 32 10.60 -2.50 -6.76
N LEU A 33 11.93 -2.30 -6.60
CA LEU A 33 12.92 -2.69 -7.60
C LEU A 33 12.95 -4.22 -7.82
N SER A 34 12.78 -5.01 -6.76
CA SER A 34 12.75 -6.48 -6.87
C SER A 34 11.56 -7.00 -7.69
N PHE A 35 10.46 -6.23 -7.77
CA PHE A 35 9.32 -6.52 -8.63
C PHE A 35 9.52 -6.05 -10.08
N GLY A 36 10.62 -5.37 -10.38
CA GLY A 36 10.93 -4.83 -11.70
C GLY A 36 10.33 -3.45 -11.98
N ILE A 37 9.87 -2.74 -10.94
CA ILE A 37 9.50 -1.32 -11.07
C ILE A 37 10.79 -0.51 -11.23
N SER A 38 10.80 0.41 -12.18
CA SER A 38 11.94 1.27 -12.47
C SER A 38 12.29 2.17 -11.27
N PRO A 39 13.57 2.58 -11.14
CA PRO A 39 13.99 3.46 -10.05
C PRO A 39 13.14 4.74 -9.94
N GLN A 40 12.82 5.38 -11.07
CA GLN A 40 12.03 6.60 -11.10
C GLN A 40 10.58 6.36 -10.64
N ALA A 41 9.94 5.29 -11.10
CA ALA A 41 8.59 4.94 -10.66
C ALA A 41 8.56 4.57 -9.17
N ALA A 42 9.58 3.84 -8.70
CA ALA A 42 9.73 3.49 -7.28
C ALA A 42 9.87 4.75 -6.40
N ASP A 43 10.74 5.67 -6.78
CA ASP A 43 10.96 6.94 -6.06
C ASP A 43 9.67 7.80 -6.05
N GLY A 44 8.92 7.80 -7.16
CA GLY A 44 7.62 8.45 -7.24
C GLY A 44 6.57 7.87 -6.29
N LEU A 45 6.47 6.53 -6.20
CA LEU A 45 5.56 5.85 -5.28
C LEU A 45 5.90 6.11 -3.81
N ILE A 46 7.19 6.08 -3.46
CA ILE A 46 7.68 6.38 -2.10
C ILE A 46 7.32 7.82 -1.72
N ARG A 47 7.49 8.77 -2.66
CA ARG A 47 7.15 10.17 -2.43
C ARG A 47 5.65 10.34 -2.17
N ILE A 48 4.78 9.73 -2.99
CA ILE A 48 3.32 9.77 -2.78
C ILE A 48 2.94 9.22 -1.40
N GLY A 49 3.52 8.08 -1.00
CA GLY A 49 3.29 7.52 0.33
C GLY A 49 3.76 8.45 1.46
N THR A 50 4.91 9.10 1.28
CA THR A 50 5.46 10.06 2.26
C THR A 50 4.57 11.29 2.40
N GLU A 51 4.14 11.87 1.27
CA GLU A 51 3.23 13.03 1.24
C GLU A 51 1.88 12.70 1.90
N ALA A 52 1.35 11.49 1.70
CA ALA A 52 0.13 11.04 2.34
C ALA A 52 0.29 10.89 3.86
N LYS A 53 1.41 10.33 4.33
CA LYS A 53 1.73 10.25 5.77
C LYS A 53 1.83 11.64 6.40
N GLN A 54 2.53 12.57 5.75
CA GLN A 54 2.64 13.95 6.22
C GLN A 54 1.28 14.64 6.29
N SER A 55 0.41 14.38 5.31
CA SER A 55 -0.96 14.92 5.28
C SER A 55 -1.88 14.32 6.34
N ALA A 56 -1.55 13.14 6.86
CA ALA A 56 -2.29 12.46 7.93
C ALA A 56 -1.97 13.01 9.33
N VAL A 57 -0.86 13.75 9.49
CA VAL A 57 -0.49 14.39 10.76
C VAL A 57 -1.39 15.60 11.00
N LYS A 58 -2.22 15.54 12.04
CA LYS A 58 -3.05 16.69 12.41
C LYS A 58 -2.20 17.77 13.11
N PRO A 59 -2.41 19.05 12.81
CA PRO A 59 -1.61 20.16 13.35
C PRO A 59 -1.77 20.35 14.86
N ASP A 60 -2.86 19.85 15.45
CA ASP A 60 -3.16 19.86 16.88
C ASP A 60 -2.66 18.60 17.61
N GLY A 61 -1.98 17.68 16.91
CA GLY A 61 -1.55 16.40 17.45
C GLY A 61 -2.70 15.42 17.71
N ALA A 62 -3.93 15.73 17.28
CA ALA A 62 -5.06 14.84 17.47
C ALA A 62 -4.96 13.59 16.59
N THR A 63 -5.49 12.48 17.10
CA THR A 63 -5.59 11.24 16.32
C THR A 63 -6.61 11.39 15.19
N GLN A 64 -6.34 10.77 14.05
CA GLN A 64 -7.34 10.65 12.99
C GLN A 64 -8.49 9.75 13.46
N SER A 65 -9.73 10.16 13.15
CA SER A 65 -10.89 9.30 13.31
C SER A 65 -10.84 8.14 12.31
N PRO A 66 -11.51 7.00 12.58
CA PRO A 66 -11.51 5.87 11.66
C PRO A 66 -11.97 6.23 10.23
N LEU A 67 -12.95 7.13 10.10
CA LEU A 67 -13.42 7.59 8.78
C LEU A 67 -12.37 8.43 8.04
N GLU A 68 -11.60 9.25 8.75
CA GLU A 68 -10.49 10.01 8.17
C GLU A 68 -9.36 9.09 7.72
N VAL A 69 -9.01 8.07 8.51
CA VAL A 69 -8.01 7.06 8.14
C VAL A 69 -8.45 6.30 6.89
N ILE A 70 -9.72 5.89 6.82
CA ILE A 70 -10.29 5.22 5.65
C ILE A 70 -10.20 6.16 4.44
N GLY A 71 -10.67 7.40 4.55
CA GLY A 71 -10.64 8.38 3.46
C GLY A 71 -9.22 8.67 2.96
N ALA A 72 -8.27 8.85 3.87
CA ALA A 72 -6.85 9.05 3.54
C ALA A 72 -6.25 7.84 2.83
N THR A 73 -6.63 6.62 3.25
CA THR A 73 -6.20 5.38 2.59
C THR A 73 -6.75 5.31 1.16
N PHE A 74 -8.05 5.54 0.95
CA PHE A 74 -8.64 5.60 -0.38
C PHE A 74 -7.95 6.62 -1.29
N LYS A 75 -7.64 7.81 -0.75
CA LYS A 75 -6.93 8.85 -1.47
C LYS A 75 -5.52 8.41 -1.88
N LEU A 76 -4.74 7.86 -0.94
CA LEU A 76 -3.40 7.35 -1.22
C LEU A 76 -3.43 6.32 -2.36
N LEU A 77 -4.36 5.36 -2.31
CA LEU A 77 -4.48 4.35 -3.34
C LEU A 77 -4.86 4.94 -4.71
N ALA A 78 -5.72 5.96 -4.73
CA ALA A 78 -6.09 6.67 -5.96
C ALA A 78 -4.91 7.47 -6.53
N ASP A 79 -4.13 8.14 -5.69
CA ASP A 79 -2.96 8.93 -6.12
C ASP A 79 -1.85 8.00 -6.68
N MET A 80 -1.63 6.84 -6.05
CA MET A 80 -0.71 5.81 -6.57
C MET A 80 -1.19 5.22 -7.91
N ASP A 81 -2.49 4.93 -8.05
CA ASP A 81 -3.08 4.43 -9.32
C ASP A 81 -2.98 5.48 -10.44
N ALA A 82 -3.26 6.75 -10.14
CA ALA A 82 -3.13 7.84 -11.08
C ALA A 82 -1.68 8.01 -11.54
N PHE A 83 -0.72 7.94 -10.61
CA PHE A 83 0.70 7.99 -10.92
C PHE A 83 1.16 6.81 -11.78
N MET A 84 0.79 5.58 -11.41
CA MET A 84 1.21 4.38 -12.15
C MET A 84 0.74 4.37 -13.60
N LYS A 85 -0.44 4.93 -13.90
CA LYS A 85 -0.94 5.05 -15.28
C LYS A 85 -0.08 5.94 -16.18
N THR A 86 0.75 6.82 -15.61
CA THR A 86 1.67 7.67 -16.38
C THR A 86 3.04 7.02 -16.58
N GLN A 87 3.31 5.91 -15.90
CA GLN A 87 4.57 5.18 -16.01
C GLN A 87 4.58 4.27 -17.24
N SER A 88 5.76 3.69 -17.53
CA SER A 88 5.95 2.77 -18.65
C SER A 88 5.04 1.54 -18.57
N PRO A 89 4.74 0.88 -19.71
CA PRO A 89 4.01 -0.39 -19.68
C PRO A 89 4.70 -1.47 -18.85
N GLU A 90 6.04 -1.50 -18.83
CA GLU A 90 6.80 -2.42 -17.98
C GLU A 90 6.55 -2.15 -16.49
N ASP A 91 6.60 -0.88 -16.07
CA ASP A 91 6.34 -0.48 -14.69
C ASP A 91 4.90 -0.79 -14.27
N GLN A 92 3.93 -0.56 -15.15
CA GLN A 92 2.53 -0.90 -14.90
C GLN A 92 2.33 -2.41 -14.73
N ALA A 93 3.01 -3.22 -15.55
CA ALA A 93 2.96 -4.68 -15.44
C ALA A 93 3.66 -5.19 -14.16
N ALA A 94 4.80 -4.61 -13.81
CA ALA A 94 5.54 -4.92 -12.58
C ALA A 94 4.70 -4.58 -11.34
N ALA A 95 4.06 -3.41 -11.30
CA ALA A 95 3.14 -3.02 -10.23
C ALA A 95 1.94 -3.97 -10.15
N LYS A 96 1.34 -4.37 -11.28
CA LYS A 96 0.26 -5.36 -11.32
C LYS A 96 0.68 -6.67 -10.64
N LYS A 97 1.86 -7.20 -11.03
CA LYS A 97 2.42 -8.43 -10.48
C LYS A 97 2.67 -8.32 -8.98
N MET A 98 3.20 -7.19 -8.53
CA MET A 98 3.41 -6.90 -7.11
C MET A 98 2.09 -6.95 -6.33
N PHE A 99 1.04 -6.29 -6.84
CA PHE A 99 -0.27 -6.31 -6.19
C PHE A 99 -0.89 -7.71 -6.12
N GLU A 100 -0.82 -8.47 -7.21
CA GLU A 100 -1.33 -9.85 -7.24
C GLU A 100 -0.57 -10.75 -6.24
N THR A 101 0.75 -10.57 -6.13
CA THR A 101 1.59 -11.30 -5.16
C THR A 101 1.21 -10.96 -3.72
N LYS A 102 1.16 -9.67 -3.38
CA LYS A 102 0.79 -9.23 -2.03
C LYS A 102 -0.65 -9.62 -1.66
N LYS A 103 -1.58 -9.54 -2.61
CA LYS A 103 -2.94 -10.04 -2.41
C LYS A 103 -2.95 -11.54 -2.07
N ALA A 104 -2.18 -12.36 -2.79
CA ALA A 104 -2.11 -13.79 -2.51
C ALA A 104 -1.51 -14.08 -1.14
N GLU A 105 -0.49 -13.33 -0.72
CA GLU A 105 0.10 -13.41 0.62
C GLU A 105 -0.91 -13.02 1.71
N ASP A 106 -1.65 -11.93 1.53
CA ASP A 106 -2.65 -11.48 2.51
C ASP A 106 -3.85 -12.43 2.56
N ASP A 107 -4.32 -12.94 1.42
CA ASP A 107 -5.35 -13.98 1.35
C ASP A 107 -4.87 -15.29 2.02
N ALA A 108 -3.57 -15.59 1.99
CA ALA A 108 -2.99 -16.74 2.69
C ALA A 108 -2.92 -16.50 4.21
N LYS A 109 -2.42 -15.34 4.65
CA LYS A 109 -2.41 -14.93 6.07
C LYS A 109 -3.82 -14.93 6.66
N TRP A 110 -4.80 -14.41 5.92
CA TRP A 110 -6.19 -14.41 6.35
C TRP A 110 -6.73 -15.82 6.54
N ARG A 111 -6.45 -16.73 5.60
CA ARG A 111 -6.83 -18.13 5.72
C ARG A 111 -6.17 -18.80 6.93
N GLU A 112 -4.89 -18.53 7.18
CA GLU A 112 -4.17 -19.03 8.35
C GLU A 112 -4.77 -18.49 9.66
N PHE A 113 -5.06 -17.19 9.74
CA PHE A 113 -5.72 -16.57 10.89
C PHE A 113 -7.08 -17.21 11.19
N MET A 114 -7.90 -17.42 10.14
CA MET A 114 -9.21 -18.06 10.28
C MET A 114 -9.11 -19.53 10.69
N GLN A 115 -8.08 -20.26 10.24
CA GLN A 115 -7.83 -21.65 10.62
C GLN A 115 -7.30 -21.80 12.05
N ASN A 116 -6.50 -20.84 12.52
CA ASN A 116 -5.94 -20.81 13.87
C ASN A 116 -6.91 -20.24 14.93
N GLY A 117 -8.20 -20.08 14.56
CA GLY A 117 -9.27 -19.76 15.50
C GLY A 117 -9.25 -18.33 16.00
N GLY A 118 -9.01 -17.36 15.10
CA GLY A 118 -9.02 -15.90 15.33
C GLY A 118 -9.68 -15.49 16.64
N LYS A 119 -8.85 -15.35 17.68
CA LYS A 119 -9.25 -14.80 18.98
C LYS A 119 -9.02 -13.30 18.98
#